data_AF-A0A9W7AUK9-F1
#
_entry.id   AF-A0A9W7AUK9-F1
#
_cell.length_a   1.000
_cell.length_b   1.000
_cell.length_c   1.000
_cell.angle_alpha   90.00
_cell.angle_beta   90.00
_cell.angle_gamma   90.00
#
_symmetry.space_group_name_H-M   'P 1'
#
loop_
_entity.id
_entity.type
_entity.pdbx_description
1 polymer ?
#
loop_
_entity_poly.entity_id
_entity_poly.type
_entity_poly.pdbx_seq_one_letter_code
_entity_poly.pdbx_strand_id
1 'polypeptide(L)'
;MLIFKTFSHGLAYCPKAAALTPSALIPSRPQSLRRFSSIKSVLSSTKSSLSSTTASTKDQYDFKTIENKWQTYWDENQTFKTPIRSPNRPKKYILDMFPYPSGSGLHVGHPEGYTASDVMARYYRATGHDVLHPMGWDSFGLPAEQHAINTGTHPEVTTFENIATFKRQLKSLGFSYDWEKEIATTDPEYVKWTQWIFLQLFGKGLAKQSEVSVNWCPALGTVLANEEVINGLSE
;
A
#
# COMPACT_ATOMS: atom_id res chain seq x y z
N MET A 1 16.15 17.93 19.74
CA MET A 1 16.88 16.95 20.56
C MET A 1 16.03 15.68 20.61
N LEU A 2 16.52 14.58 20.06
CA LEU A 2 15.91 13.25 20.15
C LEU A 2 16.13 12.72 21.57
N ILE A 3 15.06 12.35 22.26
CA ILE A 3 15.13 11.84 23.62
C ILE A 3 14.68 10.39 23.61
N PHE A 4 15.60 9.49 23.97
CA PHE A 4 15.32 8.09 24.22
C PHE A 4 14.89 7.98 25.68
N LYS A 5 13.62 7.67 25.86
CA LYS A 5 12.98 7.72 27.18
C LYS A 5 13.24 6.41 27.90
N THR A 6 13.88 6.46 29.06
CA THR A 6 13.86 5.33 29.99
C THR A 6 12.66 5.44 30.91
N PHE A 7 11.95 4.33 31.08
CA PHE A 7 10.69 4.27 31.80
C PHE A 7 10.91 4.51 33.30
N SER A 8 10.47 5.66 33.80
CA SER A 8 10.40 5.92 35.24
C SER A 8 8.96 5.83 35.74
N HIS A 9 8.02 6.52 35.07
CA HIS A 9 6.56 6.49 35.34
C HIS A 9 5.78 6.78 34.04
N GLY A 10 4.75 5.99 33.71
CA GLY A 10 3.93 6.17 32.50
C GLY A 10 2.55 6.75 32.80
N LEU A 11 2.09 7.69 31.97
CA LEU A 11 0.66 8.00 31.87
C LEU A 11 0.04 6.94 30.94
N ALA A 12 -0.86 6.12 31.48
CA ALA A 12 -1.50 5.04 30.74
C ALA A 12 -2.66 5.57 29.89
N TYR A 13 -2.62 5.31 28.58
CA TYR A 13 -3.68 5.65 27.64
C TYR A 13 -4.13 4.39 26.90
N CYS A 14 -5.41 3.97 27.06
CA CYS A 14 -6.06 2.87 26.30
C CYS A 14 -7.56 2.77 26.66
N PRO A 15 -8.48 2.25 25.79
CA PRO A 15 -8.24 1.45 24.57
C PRO A 15 -8.91 2.00 23.29
N LYS A 16 -8.52 1.43 22.13
CA LYS A 16 -9.14 1.64 20.81
C LYS A 16 -10.68 1.58 20.88
N ALA A 17 -11.33 2.49 20.17
CA ALA A 17 -12.77 2.48 19.94
C ALA A 17 -13.20 1.10 19.43
N ALA A 18 -14.15 0.48 20.13
CA ALA A 18 -14.84 -0.70 19.63
C ALA A 18 -15.30 -0.44 18.19
N ALA A 19 -15.01 -1.36 17.29
CA ALA A 19 -15.66 -1.40 15.99
C ALA A 19 -17.17 -1.29 16.22
N LEU A 20 -17.77 -0.21 15.71
CA LEU A 20 -19.21 -0.08 15.60
C LEU A 20 -19.71 -1.29 14.81
N THR A 21 -20.41 -2.20 15.47
CA THR A 21 -21.21 -3.22 14.81
C THR A 21 -22.31 -2.52 14.01
N PRO A 22 -22.42 -2.71 12.68
CA PRO A 22 -23.60 -2.31 11.98
C PRO A 22 -24.68 -3.38 12.11
N SER A 23 -25.93 -2.90 12.13
CA SER A 23 -27.19 -3.62 11.91
C SER A 23 -27.93 -4.04 13.17
N ALA A 24 -28.81 -3.21 13.72
CA ALA A 24 -30.13 -2.85 13.18
C ALA A 24 -31.05 -4.07 12.99
N LEU A 25 -31.95 -4.24 13.97
CA LEU A 25 -33.37 -4.56 13.86
C LEU A 25 -33.85 -4.94 12.44
N ILE A 26 -34.07 -6.23 12.21
CA ILE A 26 -34.91 -6.74 11.13
C ILE A 26 -36.33 -6.89 11.67
N PRO A 27 -37.35 -6.18 11.14
CA PRO A 27 -38.74 -6.52 11.42
C PRO A 27 -39.14 -7.75 10.60
N SER A 28 -39.70 -8.74 11.29
CA SER A 28 -40.27 -9.96 10.73
C SER A 28 -41.50 -9.64 9.86
N ARG A 29 -41.57 -10.26 8.67
CA ARG A 29 -42.80 -10.38 7.88
C ARG A 29 -43.17 -11.85 7.67
N PRO A 30 -44.48 -12.17 7.53
CA PRO A 30 -45.02 -13.46 7.91
C PRO A 30 -44.95 -14.50 6.80
N GLN A 31 -44.96 -15.76 7.25
CA GLN A 31 -45.15 -16.95 6.44
C GLN A 31 -46.60 -17.06 5.93
N SER A 32 -46.77 -17.36 4.64
CA SER A 32 -47.83 -18.26 4.17
C SER A 32 -47.48 -18.75 2.76
N LEU A 33 -47.21 -20.06 2.62
CA LEU A 33 -48.13 -21.07 2.06
C LEU A 33 -48.00 -21.26 0.53
N ARG A 34 -47.28 -22.31 0.11
CA ARG A 34 -47.84 -23.60 -0.38
C ARG A 34 -46.90 -24.25 -1.41
N ARG A 35 -46.60 -25.53 -1.14
CA ARG A 35 -46.11 -26.53 -2.11
C ARG A 35 -46.97 -26.54 -3.37
N PHE A 36 -46.37 -26.77 -4.52
CA PHE A 36 -46.79 -27.85 -5.42
C PHE A 36 -45.59 -28.37 -6.23
N SER A 37 -45.57 -29.70 -6.34
CA SER A 37 -44.57 -30.56 -6.94
C SER A 37 -44.74 -30.71 -8.46
N SER A 38 -43.62 -30.95 -9.14
CA SER A 38 -43.41 -31.81 -10.32
C SER A 38 -44.23 -31.56 -11.60
N ILE A 39 -43.53 -31.47 -12.74
CA ILE A 39 -43.63 -32.42 -13.88
C ILE A 39 -42.62 -32.00 -14.96
N LYS A 40 -41.82 -32.98 -15.41
CA LYS A 40 -40.94 -32.93 -16.60
C LYS A 40 -41.75 -33.28 -17.86
N SER A 41 -41.17 -32.93 -19.01
CA SER A 41 -41.46 -33.44 -20.38
C SER A 41 -42.58 -32.66 -21.11
N VAL A 42 -42.59 -32.36 -22.42
CA VAL A 42 -41.83 -32.85 -23.59
C VAL A 42 -42.21 -31.97 -24.82
N LEU A 43 -41.42 -32.05 -25.92
CA LEU A 43 -41.57 -31.47 -27.29
C LEU A 43 -40.97 -30.06 -27.50
N SER A 44 -39.91 -29.84 -28.30
CA SER A 44 -39.58 -30.22 -29.70
C SER A 44 -40.30 -29.39 -30.77
N SER A 45 -39.49 -28.93 -31.74
CA SER A 45 -39.82 -28.20 -32.98
C SER A 45 -40.05 -26.69 -32.78
N THR A 46 -39.41 -25.76 -33.48
CA THR A 46 -38.84 -25.75 -34.84
C THR A 46 -37.71 -24.72 -34.89
N LYS A 47 -36.55 -25.10 -35.47
CA LYS A 47 -35.52 -24.14 -35.88
C LYS A 47 -35.99 -23.46 -37.16
N SER A 48 -36.14 -22.14 -37.15
CA SER A 48 -36.12 -21.34 -38.38
C SER A 48 -34.97 -20.35 -38.29
N SER A 49 -34.16 -20.38 -39.34
CA SER A 49 -32.93 -19.63 -39.56
C SER A 49 -33.19 -18.12 -39.63
N LEU A 50 -32.66 -17.38 -38.66
CA LEU A 50 -32.17 -16.03 -38.93
C LEU A 50 -30.66 -16.03 -38.68
N SER A 51 -29.92 -15.99 -39.79
CA SER A 51 -28.53 -15.55 -39.83
C SER A 51 -28.49 -14.09 -39.37
N SER A 52 -28.38 -13.87 -38.06
CA SER A 52 -27.88 -12.60 -37.55
C SER A 52 -26.37 -12.62 -37.76
N THR A 53 -25.93 -12.06 -38.89
CA THR A 53 -24.54 -11.65 -39.05
C THR A 53 -24.33 -10.50 -38.06
N THR A 54 -24.04 -10.83 -36.80
CA THR A 54 -23.55 -9.85 -35.84
C THR A 54 -22.18 -9.42 -36.33
N ALA A 55 -22.14 -8.27 -37.00
CA ALA A 55 -20.90 -7.57 -37.28
C ALA A 55 -20.12 -7.48 -35.96
N SER A 56 -18.94 -8.11 -35.96
CA SER A 56 -17.97 -8.09 -34.89
C SER A 56 -17.69 -6.63 -34.50
N THR A 57 -18.00 -6.28 -33.25
CA THR A 57 -17.61 -5.03 -32.60
C THR A 57 -16.09 -5.00 -32.43
N LYS A 58 -15.38 -4.67 -33.51
CA LYS A 58 -13.91 -4.59 -33.56
C LYS A 58 -13.33 -3.29 -32.97
N ASP A 59 -14.20 -2.42 -32.46
CA ASP A 59 -13.84 -1.05 -32.02
C ASP A 59 -13.87 -0.86 -30.49
N GLN A 60 -14.01 -1.93 -29.69
CA GLN A 60 -13.95 -1.79 -28.23
C GLN A 60 -12.49 -1.75 -27.74
N TYR A 61 -12.14 -0.76 -26.91
CA TYR A 61 -10.82 -0.66 -26.28
C TYR A 61 -10.55 -1.87 -25.38
N ASP A 62 -9.61 -2.74 -25.80
CA ASP A 62 -9.17 -3.89 -25.03
C ASP A 62 -8.00 -3.52 -24.11
N PHE A 63 -8.35 -3.01 -22.92
CA PHE A 63 -7.37 -2.59 -21.92
C PHE A 63 -6.46 -3.74 -21.47
N LYS A 64 -6.95 -4.99 -21.40
CA LYS A 64 -6.16 -6.12 -20.90
C LYS A 64 -4.95 -6.39 -21.79
N THR A 65 -5.17 -6.39 -23.11
CA THR A 65 -4.10 -6.59 -24.08
C THR A 65 -3.19 -5.36 -24.17
N ILE A 66 -3.77 -4.16 -24.18
CA ILE A 66 -3.02 -2.92 -24.39
C ILE A 66 -2.14 -2.57 -23.17
N GLU A 67 -2.68 -2.63 -21.96
CA GLU A 67 -1.95 -2.33 -20.73
C GLU A 67 -0.81 -3.32 -20.52
N ASN A 68 -1.08 -4.63 -20.67
CA ASN A 68 -0.06 -5.66 -20.51
C ASN A 68 1.09 -5.49 -21.52
N LYS A 69 0.77 -5.18 -22.79
CA LYS A 69 1.77 -4.90 -23.83
C LYS A 69 2.70 -3.76 -23.41
N TRP A 70 2.14 -2.62 -22.99
CA TRP A 70 2.94 -1.43 -22.69
C TRP A 70 3.72 -1.58 -21.37
N GLN A 71 3.12 -2.19 -20.35
CA GLN A 71 3.81 -2.49 -19.09
C GLN A 71 5.01 -3.41 -19.32
N THR A 72 4.84 -4.47 -20.11
CA THR A 72 5.92 -5.38 -20.51
C THR A 72 7.02 -4.63 -21.26
N TYR A 73 6.64 -3.83 -22.26
CA TYR A 73 7.59 -3.02 -23.01
C TYR A 73 8.39 -2.07 -22.10
N TRP A 74 7.74 -1.37 -21.16
CA TRP A 74 8.41 -0.43 -20.27
C TRP A 74 9.37 -1.12 -19.30
N ASP A 75 9.00 -2.28 -18.78
CA ASP A 75 9.85 -3.10 -17.90
C ASP A 75 11.07 -3.64 -18.67
N GLU A 76 10.88 -4.25 -19.84
CA GLU A 76 11.97 -4.82 -20.65
C GLU A 76 12.96 -3.75 -21.12
N ASN A 77 12.46 -2.56 -21.50
CA ASN A 77 13.28 -1.47 -21.99
C ASN A 77 13.79 -0.53 -20.87
N GLN A 78 13.49 -0.83 -19.60
CA GLN A 78 13.85 0.01 -18.45
C GLN A 78 13.45 1.48 -18.68
N THR A 79 12.27 1.72 -19.27
CA THR A 79 11.87 3.03 -19.83
C THR A 79 11.87 4.15 -18.80
N PHE A 80 11.64 3.81 -17.53
CA PHE A 80 11.50 4.77 -16.44
C PHE A 80 12.73 4.88 -15.54
N LYS A 81 13.79 4.12 -15.85
CA LYS A 81 15.07 4.18 -15.16
C LYS A 81 15.62 5.60 -15.16
N THR A 82 16.08 6.06 -14.00
CA THR A 82 16.66 7.39 -13.86
C THR A 82 17.94 7.47 -14.69
N PRO A 83 18.06 8.43 -15.62
CA PRO A 83 19.26 8.56 -16.44
C PRO A 83 20.47 9.01 -15.60
N ILE A 84 21.66 8.70 -16.09
CA ILE A 84 22.89 9.32 -15.57
C ILE A 84 22.79 10.83 -15.81
N ARG A 85 23.09 11.61 -14.77
CA ARG A 85 22.93 13.06 -14.79
C ARG A 85 23.70 13.70 -15.94
N SER A 86 22.99 14.43 -16.78
CA SER A 86 23.58 15.34 -17.77
C SER A 86 23.62 16.77 -17.22
N PRO A 87 24.72 17.53 -17.43
CA PRO A 87 24.75 18.96 -17.09
C PRO A 87 23.72 19.77 -17.88
N ASN A 88 23.33 19.29 -19.06
CA ASN A 88 22.53 20.03 -20.04
C ASN A 88 21.02 19.78 -19.92
N ARG A 89 20.59 18.89 -19.01
CA ARG A 89 19.17 18.59 -18.77
C ARG A 89 18.79 18.95 -17.34
N PRO A 90 17.66 19.67 -17.14
CA PRO A 90 17.16 19.98 -15.80
C PRO A 90 16.75 18.69 -15.08
N LYS A 91 17.00 18.63 -13.77
CA LYS A 91 16.60 17.47 -12.93
C LYS A 91 15.21 17.69 -12.34
N LYS A 92 14.47 16.59 -12.14
CA LYS A 92 13.27 16.55 -11.31
C LYS A 92 13.31 15.33 -10.41
N TYR A 93 13.05 15.55 -9.13
CA TYR A 93 12.84 14.48 -8.18
C TYR A 93 11.38 14.54 -7.75
N ILE A 94 10.65 13.49 -8.08
CA ILE A 94 9.22 13.34 -7.81
C ILE A 94 9.11 12.14 -6.87
N LEU A 95 8.40 12.31 -5.77
CA LEU A 95 8.40 11.36 -4.68
C LEU A 95 6.99 11.24 -4.11
N ASP A 96 6.58 10.01 -3.92
CA ASP A 96 5.41 9.64 -3.14
C ASP A 96 5.82 9.33 -1.71
N MET A 97 4.90 9.54 -0.77
CA MET A 97 5.00 8.87 0.53
C MET A 97 4.81 7.38 0.27
N PHE A 98 5.91 6.63 0.28
CA PHE A 98 5.93 5.20 0.09
C PHE A 98 5.08 4.44 1.14
N PRO A 99 4.45 3.31 0.77
CA PRO A 99 3.42 2.69 1.61
C PRO A 99 4.00 1.82 2.73
N TYR A 100 3.21 1.65 3.78
CA TYR A 100 3.40 0.59 4.78
C TYR A 100 2.94 -0.76 4.20
N PRO A 101 3.81 -1.78 4.03
CA PRO A 101 3.44 -3.09 3.52
C PRO A 101 2.85 -3.97 4.63
N SER A 102 1.92 -3.41 5.42
CA SER A 102 1.28 -4.08 6.57
C SER A 102 -0.13 -4.59 6.27
N GLY A 103 -0.75 -4.10 5.19
CA GLY A 103 -2.02 -4.62 4.67
C GLY A 103 -1.82 -5.74 3.63
N SER A 104 -2.89 -6.43 3.25
CA SER A 104 -2.86 -7.49 2.22
C SER A 104 -2.67 -6.98 0.78
N GLY A 105 -2.55 -5.66 0.58
CA GLY A 105 -2.41 -5.01 -0.72
C GLY A 105 -2.72 -3.52 -0.69
N LEU A 106 -2.59 -2.86 -1.84
CA LEU A 106 -2.96 -1.46 -2.03
C LEU A 106 -4.46 -1.25 -1.80
N HIS A 107 -4.82 -0.29 -0.94
CA HIS A 107 -6.15 0.32 -0.92
C HIS A 107 -6.29 1.47 -1.94
N VAL A 108 -7.52 1.89 -2.22
CA VAL A 108 -7.87 2.92 -3.23
C VAL A 108 -7.20 4.29 -3.02
N GLY A 109 -6.89 4.66 -1.78
CA GLY A 109 -6.16 5.91 -1.50
C GLY A 109 -4.70 5.94 -2.03
N HIS A 110 -4.03 4.80 -2.19
CA HIS A 110 -2.68 4.78 -2.75
C HIS A 110 -2.64 5.24 -4.21
N PRO A 111 -3.39 4.62 -5.15
CA PRO A 111 -3.38 5.04 -6.53
C PRO A 111 -3.93 6.45 -6.73
N GLU A 112 -4.80 6.96 -5.85
CA GLU A 112 -5.26 8.36 -5.92
C GLU A 112 -4.07 9.34 -5.87
N GLY A 113 -3.23 9.23 -4.84
CA GLY A 113 -2.04 10.06 -4.70
C GLY A 113 -0.99 9.77 -5.78
N TYR A 114 -0.69 8.50 -6.01
CA TYR A 114 0.38 8.06 -6.90
C TYR A 114 0.09 8.36 -8.38
N THR A 115 -1.18 8.50 -8.76
CA THR A 115 -1.54 8.92 -10.13
C THR A 115 -1.11 10.36 -10.39
N ALA A 116 -1.26 11.25 -9.39
CA ALA A 116 -0.89 12.65 -9.57
C ALA A 116 0.63 12.82 -9.75
N SER A 117 1.44 12.14 -8.93
CA SER A 117 2.90 12.12 -9.07
C SER A 117 3.35 11.48 -10.39
N ASP A 118 2.72 10.38 -10.80
CA ASP A 118 3.01 9.71 -12.07
C ASP A 118 2.76 10.60 -13.30
N VAL A 119 1.63 11.32 -13.32
CA VAL A 119 1.32 12.30 -14.36
C VAL A 119 2.42 13.36 -14.45
N MET A 120 2.86 13.90 -13.31
CA MET A 120 3.97 14.86 -13.27
C MET A 120 5.29 14.24 -13.74
N ALA A 121 5.58 13.00 -13.37
CA ALA A 121 6.79 12.29 -13.77
C ALA A 121 6.85 12.07 -15.28
N ARG A 122 5.73 11.65 -15.88
CA ARG A 122 5.61 11.49 -17.33
C ARG A 122 5.70 12.83 -18.07
N TYR A 123 5.03 13.87 -17.57
CA TYR A 123 5.13 15.23 -18.13
C TYR A 123 6.58 15.74 -18.14
N TYR A 124 7.30 15.61 -17.03
CA TYR A 124 8.68 16.09 -16.96
C TYR A 124 9.64 15.26 -17.83
N ARG A 125 9.46 13.94 -17.94
CA ARG A 125 10.22 13.11 -18.89
C ARG A 125 9.98 13.57 -20.33
N ALA A 126 8.71 13.79 -20.71
CA ALA A 126 8.33 14.23 -22.06
C ALA A 126 8.86 15.64 -22.40
N THR A 127 9.02 16.50 -21.41
CA THR A 127 9.55 17.87 -21.58
C THR A 127 11.08 17.96 -21.41
N GLY A 128 11.79 16.83 -21.47
CA GLY A 128 13.25 16.83 -21.53
C GLY A 128 13.97 16.92 -20.18
N HIS A 129 13.30 16.64 -19.06
CA HIS A 129 13.96 16.57 -17.75
C HIS A 129 14.58 15.19 -17.50
N ASP A 130 15.60 15.15 -16.64
CA ASP A 130 16.09 13.92 -16.01
C ASP A 130 15.25 13.68 -14.75
N VAL A 131 14.35 12.70 -14.82
CA VAL A 131 13.40 12.41 -13.74
C VAL A 131 13.88 11.23 -12.89
N LEU A 132 13.99 11.48 -11.58
CA LEU A 132 14.02 10.43 -10.55
C LEU A 132 12.61 10.32 -9.97
N HIS A 133 12.00 9.14 -10.12
CA HIS A 133 10.69 8.79 -9.57
C HIS A 133 10.79 7.40 -8.93
N PRO A 134 11.28 7.29 -7.69
CA PRO A 134 11.52 6.02 -7.03
C PRO A 134 10.27 5.56 -6.28
N MET A 135 10.29 4.30 -5.85
CA MET A 135 9.36 3.76 -4.87
C MET A 135 10.14 2.98 -3.82
N GLY A 136 9.55 2.75 -2.66
CA GLY A 136 10.11 1.85 -1.66
C GLY A 136 9.02 1.37 -0.72
N TRP A 137 9.43 0.87 0.45
CA TRP A 137 8.53 0.28 1.42
C TRP A 137 8.90 0.74 2.82
N ASP A 138 7.95 1.35 3.52
CA ASP A 138 8.12 1.66 4.93
C ASP A 138 7.74 0.43 5.76
N SER A 139 8.69 -0.48 5.94
CA SER A 139 8.44 -1.88 6.29
C SER A 139 8.66 -2.22 7.77
N PHE A 140 9.01 -1.25 8.62
CA PHE A 140 9.09 -1.42 10.07
C PHE A 140 7.80 -0.96 10.77
N GLY A 141 7.73 -1.21 12.08
CA GLY A 141 6.77 -0.57 12.97
C GLY A 141 5.59 -1.44 13.39
N LEU A 142 4.74 -0.83 14.23
CA LEU A 142 3.64 -1.49 14.93
C LEU A 142 2.68 -2.27 14.01
N PRO A 143 2.33 -1.79 12.80
CA PRO A 143 1.42 -2.55 11.94
C PRO A 143 1.96 -3.94 11.55
N ALA A 144 3.26 -4.05 11.22
CA ALA A 144 3.89 -5.32 10.86
C ALA A 144 4.04 -6.23 12.08
N GLU A 145 4.43 -5.67 13.23
CA GLU A 145 4.56 -6.40 14.49
C GLU A 145 3.22 -6.94 15.00
N GLN A 146 2.18 -6.13 14.97
CA GLN A 146 0.84 -6.54 15.41
C GLN A 146 0.26 -7.63 14.51
N HIS A 147 0.51 -7.55 13.20
CA HIS A 147 0.13 -8.60 12.27
C HIS A 147 0.82 -9.92 12.61
N ALA A 148 2.14 -9.89 12.86
CA ALA A 148 2.92 -11.05 13.27
C ALA A 148 2.40 -11.68 14.57
N ILE A 149 2.06 -10.87 15.58
CA ILE A 149 1.47 -11.34 16.84
C ILE A 149 0.13 -12.05 16.60
N ASN A 150 -0.73 -11.47 15.75
CA ASN A 150 -2.08 -12.00 15.52
C ASN A 150 -2.08 -13.30 14.70
N THR A 151 -1.13 -13.45 13.77
CA THR A 151 -1.06 -14.61 12.86
C THR A 151 -0.05 -15.66 13.30
N GLY A 152 0.84 -15.35 14.25
CA GLY A 152 1.95 -16.20 14.66
C GLY A 152 3.05 -16.36 13.61
N THR A 153 3.05 -15.52 12.56
CA THR A 153 4.03 -15.56 11.48
C THR A 153 5.14 -14.55 11.73
N HIS A 154 6.40 -14.91 11.42
CA HIS A 154 7.51 -13.97 11.57
C HIS A 154 7.30 -12.71 10.69
N PRO A 155 7.49 -11.48 11.24
CA PRO A 155 7.13 -10.25 10.54
C PRO A 155 7.88 -10.07 9.22
N GLU A 156 9.14 -10.51 9.14
CA GLU A 156 9.95 -10.48 7.92
C GLU A 156 9.26 -11.21 6.75
N VAL A 157 8.71 -12.40 7.00
CA VAL A 157 8.06 -13.22 5.96
C VAL A 157 6.86 -12.47 5.40
N THR A 158 5.96 -12.03 6.29
CA THR A 158 4.74 -11.30 5.89
C THR A 158 5.06 -9.97 5.20
N THR A 159 6.12 -9.30 5.64
CA THR A 159 6.58 -8.04 5.06
C THR A 159 7.04 -8.23 3.62
N PHE A 160 7.87 -9.24 3.34
CA PHE A 160 8.34 -9.51 1.98
C PHE A 160 7.22 -9.98 1.05
N GLU A 161 6.28 -10.79 1.54
CA GLU A 161 5.10 -11.20 0.78
C GLU A 161 4.20 -10.01 0.42
N ASN A 162 3.99 -9.09 1.37
CA ASN A 162 3.22 -7.88 1.15
C ASN A 162 3.94 -6.94 0.18
N ILE A 163 5.24 -6.73 0.32
CA ILE A 163 6.06 -5.95 -0.62
C ILE A 163 5.90 -6.49 -2.05
N ALA A 164 6.04 -7.81 -2.23
CA ALA A 164 5.88 -8.44 -3.54
C ALA A 164 4.46 -8.22 -4.11
N THR A 165 3.44 -8.28 -3.27
CA THR A 165 2.05 -8.03 -3.64
C THR A 165 1.82 -6.57 -4.05
N PHE A 166 2.29 -5.61 -3.24
CA PHE A 166 2.16 -4.19 -3.54
C PHE A 166 2.90 -3.83 -4.82
N LYS A 167 4.13 -4.31 -5.00
CA LYS A 167 4.93 -4.09 -6.21
C LYS A 167 4.19 -4.59 -7.45
N ARG A 168 3.64 -5.81 -7.41
CA ARG A 168 2.84 -6.38 -8.50
C ARG A 168 1.62 -5.50 -8.82
N GLN A 169 0.92 -5.01 -7.79
CA GLN A 169 -0.25 -4.15 -7.98
C GLN A 169 0.14 -2.78 -8.56
N LEU A 170 1.18 -2.12 -8.04
CA LEU A 170 1.69 -0.85 -8.58
C LEU A 170 2.13 -0.99 -10.03
N LYS A 171 2.83 -2.09 -10.38
CA LYS A 171 3.19 -2.40 -11.78
C LYS A 171 1.97 -2.60 -12.66
N SER A 172 0.94 -3.29 -12.17
CA SER A 172 -0.31 -3.51 -12.93
C SER A 172 -1.10 -2.22 -13.20
N LEU A 173 -0.89 -1.18 -12.39
CA LEU A 173 -1.45 0.15 -12.60
C LEU A 173 -0.62 0.99 -13.59
N GLY A 174 0.57 0.51 -13.99
CA GLY A 174 1.42 1.17 -14.98
C GLY A 174 2.16 2.40 -14.47
N PHE A 175 2.39 2.54 -13.16
CA PHE A 175 3.16 3.66 -12.63
C PHE A 175 4.63 3.65 -13.08
N SER A 176 5.16 4.84 -13.37
CA SER A 176 6.46 5.08 -14.00
C SER A 176 7.60 5.18 -12.99
N TYR A 177 7.70 4.20 -12.10
CA TYR A 177 8.76 4.13 -11.09
C TYR A 177 10.07 3.60 -11.66
N ASP A 178 11.17 4.08 -11.08
CA ASP A 178 12.49 3.50 -11.22
C ASP A 178 12.69 2.38 -10.18
N TRP A 179 12.39 1.15 -10.58
CA TRP A 179 12.49 -0.03 -9.72
C TRP A 179 13.94 -0.42 -9.38
N GLU A 180 14.97 0.13 -10.03
CA GLU A 180 16.37 -0.05 -9.59
C GLU A 180 16.70 0.78 -8.34
N LYS A 181 15.84 1.74 -7.99
CA LYS A 181 15.96 2.60 -6.80
C LYS A 181 15.00 2.17 -5.68
N GLU A 182 14.48 0.96 -5.77
CA GLU A 182 13.64 0.36 -4.74
C GLU A 182 14.42 0.12 -3.45
N ILE A 183 13.79 0.46 -2.32
CA ILE A 183 14.33 0.23 -0.98
C ILE A 183 13.24 -0.34 -0.06
N ALA A 184 13.63 -1.11 0.94
CA ALA A 184 12.80 -1.45 2.09
C ALA A 184 13.49 -0.95 3.35
N THR A 185 12.77 -0.30 4.27
CA THR A 185 13.39 0.26 5.49
C THR A 185 13.89 -0.82 6.45
N THR A 186 13.43 -2.06 6.29
CA THR A 186 13.91 -3.27 7.00
C THR A 186 15.17 -3.90 6.43
N ASP A 187 15.65 -3.48 5.25
CA ASP A 187 16.89 -4.01 4.66
C ASP A 187 18.10 -3.60 5.52
N PRO A 188 18.99 -4.53 5.93
CA PRO A 188 20.22 -4.20 6.63
C PRO A 188 21.08 -3.13 5.94
N GLU A 189 21.08 -3.08 4.61
CA GLU A 189 21.80 -2.07 3.82
C GLU A 189 21.20 -0.67 3.95
N TYR A 190 19.92 -0.57 4.30
CA TYR A 190 19.26 0.67 4.69
C TYR A 190 19.49 0.99 6.18
N VAL A 191 19.27 0.00 7.06
CA VAL A 191 19.35 0.14 8.52
C VAL A 191 20.72 0.61 9.00
N LYS A 192 21.81 0.15 8.36
CA LYS A 192 23.17 0.59 8.75
C LYS A 192 23.33 2.11 8.68
N TRP A 193 22.66 2.78 7.75
CA TRP A 193 22.73 4.23 7.60
C TRP A 193 21.89 4.94 8.66
N THR A 194 20.73 4.42 9.03
CA THR A 194 19.92 4.99 10.12
C THR A 194 20.63 4.85 11.47
N GLN A 195 21.27 3.72 11.73
CA GLN A 195 22.14 3.51 12.90
C GLN A 195 23.33 4.47 12.90
N TRP A 196 24.00 4.64 11.76
CA TRP A 196 25.13 5.57 11.64
C TRP A 196 24.70 7.02 11.89
N ILE A 197 23.59 7.48 11.29
CA ILE A 197 23.01 8.81 11.53
C ILE A 197 22.70 9.00 13.01
N PHE A 198 22.09 7.99 13.65
CA PHE A 198 21.79 8.02 15.08
C PHE A 198 23.07 8.26 15.91
N LEU A 199 24.15 7.53 15.63
CA LEU A 199 25.43 7.71 16.33
C LEU A 199 26.03 9.11 16.09
N GLN A 200 25.89 9.68 14.90
CA GLN A 200 26.30 11.07 14.63
C GLN A 200 25.51 12.07 15.46
N LEU A 201 24.19 11.89 15.56
CA LEU A 201 23.32 12.75 16.36
C LEU A 201 23.62 12.60 17.87
N PHE A 202 23.85 11.37 18.32
CA PHE A 202 24.23 11.07 19.71
C PHE A 202 25.56 11.71 20.09
N GLY A 203 26.60 11.54 19.27
CA GLY A 203 27.91 12.14 19.49
C GLY A 203 27.91 13.68 19.51
N LYS A 204 26.90 14.32 18.89
CA LYS A 204 26.68 15.77 18.91
C LYS A 204 25.75 16.26 20.03
N GLY A 205 25.29 15.35 20.91
CA GLY A 205 24.32 15.67 21.96
C GLY A 205 22.91 16.02 21.43
N LEU A 206 22.64 15.76 20.15
CA LEU A 206 21.32 15.94 19.53
C LEU A 206 20.40 14.76 19.79
N ALA A 207 20.94 13.60 20.17
CA ALA A 207 20.23 12.47 20.72
C ALA A 207 20.76 12.13 22.12
N LYS A 208 19.88 11.87 23.10
CA LYS A 208 20.28 11.46 24.45
C LYS A 208 19.28 10.52 25.09
N GLN A 209 19.74 9.74 26.06
CA GLN A 209 18.89 8.98 26.97
C GLN A 209 18.47 9.86 28.15
N SER A 210 17.21 9.79 28.57
CA SER A 210 16.69 10.54 29.72
C SER A 210 15.51 9.82 30.35
N GLU A 211 15.36 9.93 31.67
CA GLU A 211 14.13 9.55 32.35
C GLU A 211 13.11 10.68 32.21
N VAL A 212 11.97 10.37 31.59
CA VAL A 212 10.86 11.31 31.39
C VAL A 212 9.56 10.53 31.35
N SER A 213 8.43 11.20 31.62
CA SER A 213 7.11 10.60 31.43
C SER A 213 6.85 10.25 29.97
N VAL A 214 6.20 9.11 29.77
CA VAL A 214 5.90 8.52 28.46
C VAL A 214 4.40 8.27 28.31
N ASN A 215 3.91 8.27 27.07
CA ASN A 215 2.59 7.74 26.75
C ASN A 215 2.74 6.23 26.65
N TRP A 216 2.06 5.48 27.52
CA TRP A 216 2.11 4.02 27.52
C TRP A 216 0.78 3.45 27.03
N CYS A 217 0.84 2.53 26.07
CA CYS A 217 -0.33 1.82 25.57
C CYS A 217 -0.31 0.36 26.06
N PRO A 218 -1.06 -0.01 27.12
CA PRO A 218 -1.12 -1.38 27.63
C PRO A 218 -1.55 -2.43 26.60
N ALA A 219 -2.44 -2.07 25.66
CA ALA A 219 -2.92 -3.00 24.65
C ALA A 219 -1.86 -3.35 23.60
N LEU A 220 -0.98 -2.39 23.26
CA LEU A 220 0.12 -2.61 22.31
C LEU A 220 1.41 -3.04 23.03
N GLY A 221 1.49 -2.87 24.36
CA GLY A 221 2.68 -3.18 25.14
C GLY A 221 3.88 -2.29 24.80
N THR A 222 3.64 -1.06 24.32
CA THR A 222 4.70 -0.16 23.84
C THR A 222 4.47 1.30 24.27
N VAL A 223 5.55 2.08 24.19
CA VAL A 223 5.53 3.53 24.36
C VAL A 223 5.15 4.18 23.03
N LEU A 224 4.30 5.20 23.11
CA LEU A 224 3.91 6.01 21.96
C LEU A 224 4.57 7.40 22.01
N ALA A 225 4.91 7.92 20.83
CA ALA A 225 5.22 9.34 20.64
C ALA A 225 3.98 10.20 20.94
N ASN A 226 4.16 11.51 21.03
CA ASN A 226 3.02 12.40 21.27
C ASN A 226 2.11 12.45 20.03
N GLU A 227 2.71 12.34 18.85
CA GLU A 227 2.06 12.38 17.55
C GLU A 227 1.19 11.14 17.28
N GLU A 228 1.48 10.03 17.95
CA GLU A 228 0.72 8.76 17.87
C GLU A 228 -0.46 8.71 18.86
N VAL A 229 -0.66 9.78 19.67
CA VAL A 229 -1.77 9.89 20.63
C VAL A 229 -2.79 10.91 20.14
N ILE A 230 -3.92 10.43 19.63
CA ILE A 230 -5.00 11.24 19.07
C ILE A 230 -6.20 11.20 20.03
N ASN A 231 -6.58 12.34 20.61
CA ASN A 231 -7.68 12.46 21.57
C ASN A 231 -7.56 11.51 22.78
N GLY A 232 -6.33 11.24 23.24
CA GLY A 232 -6.06 10.34 24.36
C GLY A 232 -6.12 8.85 24.01
N LEU A 233 -6.21 8.50 22.72
CA LEU A 233 -6.18 7.15 22.20
C LEU A 233 -4.94 6.94 21.32
N SER A 234 -4.46 5.70 21.22
CA SER A 234 -3.53 5.30 20.16
C SER A 234 -4.19 5.52 18.80
N GLU A 235 -3.41 5.96 17.82
CA GLU A 235 -3.79 5.90 16.40
C GLU A 235 -4.20 4.49 15.93
#